data_AF-A0A6I5CLY6-F1
#
_entry.id   AF-A0A6I5CLY6-F1
#
_cell.length_a   1.000
_cell.length_b   1.000
_cell.length_c   1.000
_cell.angle_alpha   90.00
_cell.angle_beta   90.00
_cell.angle_gamma   90.00
#
_symmetry.space_group_name_H-M   'P 1'
#
loop_
_entity.id
_entity.type
_entity.pdbx_description
1 polymer ?
#
loop_
_entity_poly.entity_id
_entity_poly.type
_entity_poly.pdbx_seq_one_letter_code
_entity_poly.pdbx_strand_id
1 'polypeptide(L)' 'PEALGRAGIRRAYALTDVESDVARCIAEAGPILERVAERIGADFLG' A
#
# COMPACT_ATOMS: atom_id res chain seq x y z
N PRO A 1 9.53 -9.79 4.45
CA PRO A 1 10.76 -9.04 4.09
C PRO A 1 11.66 -9.80 3.11
N GLU A 2 12.05 -11.05 3.40
CA GLU A 2 12.96 -11.79 2.52
C GLU A 2 12.35 -12.13 1.15
N ALA A 3 11.07 -12.52 1.11
CA ALA A 3 10.39 -12.82 -0.15
C ALA A 3 10.34 -11.60 -1.09
N LEU A 4 10.12 -10.41 -0.55
CA LEU A 4 10.13 -9.16 -1.31
C LEU A 4 11.54 -8.83 -1.80
N GLY A 5 12.55 -8.96 -0.93
CA GLY A 5 13.96 -8.73 -1.29
C GLY A 5 14.44 -9.67 -2.40
N ARG A 6 14.08 -10.96 -2.35
CA ARG A 6 14.38 -11.93 -3.42
C ARG A 6 13.70 -11.59 -4.75
N ALA A 7 12.57 -10.90 -4.72
CA ALA A 7 11.86 -10.43 -5.90
C ALA A 7 12.35 -9.05 -6.41
N GLY A 8 13.34 -8.44 -5.77
CA GLY A 8 13.81 -7.08 -6.10
C GLY A 8 12.85 -5.97 -5.67
N ILE A 9 11.88 -6.27 -4.82
CA ILE A 9 10.89 -5.32 -4.31
C ILE A 9 11.40 -4.70 -3.00
N ARG A 10 11.61 -3.38 -3.01
CA ARG A 10 12.17 -2.64 -1.87
C ARG A 10 11.19 -2.47 -0.71
N ARG A 11 9.92 -2.20 -1.01
CA ARG A 11 8.82 -2.01 -0.06
C ARG A 11 7.51 -2.45 -0.70
N ALA A 12 6.56 -2.86 0.13
CA ALA A 12 5.19 -3.15 -0.26
C ALA A 12 4.26 -2.40 0.70
N TYR A 13 3.17 -1.87 0.15
CA TYR A 13 2.17 -1.11 0.89
C TYR A 13 0.83 -1.80 0.66
N ALA A 14 0.29 -2.47 1.69
CA ALA A 14 -0.97 -3.17 1.53
C ALA A 14 -2.13 -2.18 1.68
N LEU A 15 -3.16 -2.30 0.81
CA LEU A 15 -4.41 -1.55 1.00
C LEU A 15 -5.03 -1.84 2.37
N THR A 16 -4.85 -3.07 2.86
CA THR A 16 -5.32 -3.52 4.18
C THR A 16 -4.64 -2.84 5.36
N ASP A 17 -3.49 -2.20 5.15
CA ASP A 17 -2.86 -1.36 6.17
C ASP A 17 -3.55 0.01 6.29
N VAL A 18 -4.43 0.37 5.36
CA VAL A 18 -5.26 1.59 5.36
C VAL A 18 -6.74 1.27 5.61
N GLU A 19 -7.26 0.19 5.02
CA GLU A 19 -8.65 -0.28 5.17
C GLU A 19 -8.67 -1.80 5.37
N SER A 20 -9.01 -2.28 6.57
CA SER A 20 -8.95 -3.71 6.91
C SER A 20 -9.97 -4.59 6.16
N ASP A 21 -11.09 -4.04 5.69
CA ASP A 21 -12.08 -4.80 4.95
C ASP A 21 -11.65 -4.96 3.48
N VAL A 22 -11.36 -6.21 3.09
CA VAL A 22 -10.95 -6.57 1.74
C VAL A 22 -12.04 -6.26 0.71
N ALA A 23 -13.32 -6.47 1.04
CA ALA A 23 -14.41 -6.18 0.12
C ALA A 23 -14.48 -4.68 -0.17
N ARG A 24 -14.23 -3.84 0.84
CA ARG A 24 -14.15 -2.39 0.68
C ARG A 24 -12.90 -1.95 -0.08
N CYS A 25 -11.75 -2.60 0.14
CA CYS A 25 -10.54 -2.36 -0.67
C CYS A 25 -10.80 -2.55 -2.17
N ILE A 26 -11.64 -3.52 -2.54
CA ILE A 26 -12.00 -3.79 -3.92
C ILE A 26 -13.06 -2.80 -4.41
N ALA A 27 -14.13 -2.59 -3.64
CA ALA A 27 -15.25 -1.74 -4.03
C ALA A 27 -14.90 -0.24 -4.10
N GLU A 28 -13.99 0.22 -3.24
CA GLU A 28 -13.59 1.62 -3.08
C GLU A 28 -12.10 1.83 -3.41
N ALA A 29 -11.54 1.04 -4.33
CA ALA A 29 -10.10 1.01 -4.60
C ALA A 29 -9.50 2.40 -4.90
N GLY A 30 -10.20 3.27 -5.64
CA GLY A 30 -9.71 4.60 -6.03
C GLY A 30 -9.31 5.48 -4.83
N PRO A 31 -10.26 5.86 -3.96
CA PRO A 31 -9.96 6.66 -2.76
C PRO A 31 -8.94 6.00 -1.81
N ILE A 32 -8.93 4.67 -1.72
CA ILE A 32 -7.98 3.96 -0.85
C ILE A 32 -6.56 4.02 -1.44
N LEU A 33 -6.42 3.90 -2.77
CA LEU A 33 -5.14 4.04 -3.46
C LEU A 33 -4.53 5.44 -3.30
N GLU A 34 -5.36 6.49 -3.31
CA GLU A 34 -4.90 7.87 -3.05
C GLU A 34 -4.24 7.97 -1.65
N ARG A 35 -4.89 7.43 -0.62
CA ARG A 35 -4.33 7.40 0.74
C ARG A 35 -3.06 6.56 0.86
N VAL A 36 -2.96 5.45 0.14
CA VAL A 36 -1.70 4.67 0.08
C VAL A 36 -0.61 5.47 -0.63
N ALA A 37 -0.93 6.19 -1.70
CA ALA A 37 0.03 7.03 -2.40
C ALA A 37 0.57 8.16 -1.51
N GLU A 38 -0.25 8.77 -0.67
CA GLU A 38 0.20 9.74 0.34
C GLU A 38 1.24 9.13 1.29
N ARG A 39 1.01 7.91 1.78
CA ARG A 39 1.97 7.18 2.64
C ARG A 39 3.27 6.87 1.93
N ILE A 40 3.20 6.49 0.65
CA ILE A 40 4.39 6.31 -0.18
C ILE A 40 5.14 7.64 -0.28
N GLY A 41 4.45 8.74 -0.59
CA GLY A 41 5.05 10.07 -0.64
C GLY A 41 5.78 10.44 0.65
N ALA A 42 5.14 10.27 1.79
CA ALA A 42 5.74 10.53 3.11
C ALA A 42 7.01 9.69 3.35
N ASP A 43 7.02 8.43 2.93
CA ASP A 43 8.16 7.52 3.10
C ASP A 43 9.39 7.89 2.24
N PHE A 44 9.20 8.62 1.13
CA PHE A 44 10.27 8.95 0.17
C PHE A 44 10.62 10.44 0.12
N LEU A 45 9.74 11.33 0.58
CA LEU A 45 9.90 12.78 0.51
C LEU A 45 10.02 13.44 1.90
N GLY A 46 9.82 12.67 2.98
CA GLY A 46 10.01 13.10 4.37
C GLY A 46 11.45 13.05 4.85
#